data_AF-A0A1Y5WW67-F1
#
_entry.id   AF-A0A1Y5WW67-F1
#
_cell.length_a   1.000
_cell.length_b   1.000
_cell.length_c   1.000
_cell.angle_alpha   90.00
_cell.angle_beta   90.00
_cell.angle_gamma   90.00
#
_symmetry.space_group_name_H-M   'P 1'
#
loop_
_entity.id
_entity.type
_entity.pdbx_description
1 polymer ?
#
loop_
_entity_poly.entity_id
_entity_poly.type
_entity_poly.pdbx_seq_one_letter_code
_entity_poly.pdbx_strand_id
1 'polypeptide(L)'
;MVGGLTWTGNRLFAWIDRTLLVLQIVGTQAVIETSITDVDLHHSPARDGRVWFVKDGLLHSYDVATKAVQATTARPGLDATGYTWFNGTLVSIGASIDGTRIFKYNPETGAWTSRVVPGTPVLPAAINALGAGPDGKIYSYAPGDAWPPKLEYTGGSAGNKAHDCEPGQGPPPQDRPYALIGGSYGTVYMGTVPKYGKRSGALTVWKDGTANQQVHQGNDCLAHRARHGRPDGGQVRQPLLPHR
;
A
#
# COMPACT_ATOMS: atom_id res chain seq x y z
N MET A 1 13.25 2.34 -8.98
CA MET A 1 13.11 2.00 -7.54
C MET A 1 14.17 0.96 -7.24
N VAL A 2 14.94 1.11 -6.16
CA VAL A 2 15.80 0.02 -5.66
C VAL A 2 14.96 -0.76 -4.66
N GLY A 3 14.82 -2.07 -4.89
CA GLY A 3 14.09 -2.97 -4.02
C GLY A 3 14.96 -3.45 -2.85
N GLY A 4 14.63 -4.61 -2.29
CA GLY A 4 15.41 -5.19 -1.19
C GLY A 4 16.92 -5.18 -1.47
N LEU A 5 17.72 -4.97 -0.41
CA LEU A 5 19.17 -5.12 -0.43
C LEU A 5 19.54 -6.16 0.63
N THR A 6 20.21 -7.24 0.22
CA THR A 6 20.78 -8.20 1.19
C THR A 6 22.22 -8.54 0.85
N TRP A 7 22.99 -8.91 1.86
CA TRP A 7 24.37 -9.32 1.73
C TRP A 7 24.56 -10.74 2.25
N THR A 8 25.28 -11.58 1.51
CA THR A 8 25.71 -12.91 1.97
C THR A 8 26.89 -13.44 1.16
N GLY A 9 27.80 -14.21 1.78
CA GLY A 9 28.86 -14.91 1.05
C GLY A 9 29.70 -14.02 0.12
N ASN A 10 30.03 -12.80 0.57
CA ASN A 10 30.72 -11.75 -0.18
C ASN A 10 29.98 -11.27 -1.46
N ARG A 11 28.65 -11.40 -1.46
CA ARG A 11 27.78 -10.93 -2.54
C ARG A 11 26.72 -9.98 -2.02
N LEU A 12 26.50 -8.93 -2.79
CA LEU A 12 25.37 -8.01 -2.64
C LEU A 12 24.27 -8.43 -3.61
N PHE A 13 23.06 -8.60 -3.09
CA PHE A 13 21.85 -8.86 -3.84
C PHE A 13 21.05 -7.57 -3.90
N ALA A 14 20.89 -7.02 -5.11
CA ALA A 14 20.22 -5.76 -5.33
C ALA A 14 19.14 -5.91 -6.38
N TRP A 15 17.90 -5.57 -6.01
CA TRP A 15 16.81 -5.50 -6.97
C TRP A 15 16.78 -4.14 -7.65
N ILE A 16 16.83 -4.13 -8.98
CA ILE A 16 16.73 -2.95 -9.83
C ILE A 16 15.88 -3.30 -11.04
N ASP A 17 14.78 -2.56 -11.25
CA ASP A 17 13.94 -2.67 -12.45
C ASP A 17 13.56 -4.11 -12.81
N ARG A 18 12.91 -4.81 -11.88
CA ARG A 18 12.51 -6.24 -12.00
C ARG A 18 13.67 -7.22 -12.17
N THR A 19 14.90 -6.77 -11.98
CA THR A 19 16.10 -7.61 -12.08
C THR A 19 16.76 -7.72 -10.72
N LEU A 20 16.95 -8.96 -10.25
CA LEU A 20 17.81 -9.25 -9.11
C LEU A 20 19.26 -9.38 -9.61
N LEU A 21 20.07 -8.38 -9.31
CA LEU A 21 21.51 -8.41 -9.53
C LEU A 21 22.20 -9.10 -8.36
N VAL A 22 23.06 -10.05 -8.67
CA VAL A 22 23.99 -10.65 -7.71
C VAL A 22 25.37 -10.11 -8.02
N LEU A 23 25.87 -9.26 -7.15
CA LEU A 23 27.13 -8.55 -7.29
C LEU A 23 28.17 -9.19 -6.38
N GLN A 24 29.31 -9.60 -6.93
CA GLN A 24 30.48 -9.94 -6.13
C GLN A 24 31.25 -8.65 -5.83
N ILE A 25 31.57 -8.40 -4.56
CA ILE A 25 32.39 -7.25 -4.18
C ILE A 25 33.83 -7.68 -3.97
N VAL A 26 34.76 -7.04 -4.66
CA VAL A 26 36.20 -7.29 -4.60
C VAL A 26 36.90 -5.97 -4.31
N GLY A 27 37.31 -5.77 -3.05
CA GLY A 27 37.83 -4.48 -2.60
C GLY A 27 36.76 -3.39 -2.70
N THR A 28 37.03 -2.36 -3.49
CA THR A 28 36.10 -1.24 -3.75
C THR A 28 35.28 -1.41 -5.04
N GLN A 29 35.47 -2.52 -5.76
CA GLN A 29 34.78 -2.79 -7.03
C GLN A 29 33.63 -3.78 -6.83
N ALA A 30 32.56 -3.59 -7.60
CA ALA A 30 31.46 -4.52 -7.73
C ALA A 30 31.45 -5.13 -9.13
N VAL A 31 31.40 -6.45 -9.22
CA VAL A 31 31.27 -7.19 -10.48
C VAL A 31 29.92 -7.89 -10.49
N ILE A 32 29.16 -7.73 -11.57
CA ILE A 32 27.90 -8.47 -11.76
C ILE A 32 28.26 -9.94 -12.00
N GLU A 33 27.88 -10.80 -11.07
CA GLU A 33 28.04 -12.25 -11.19
C GLU A 33 26.89 -12.87 -11.98
N THR A 34 25.65 -12.44 -11.69
CA THR A 34 24.46 -12.86 -12.43
C THR A 34 23.36 -11.79 -12.35
N SER A 35 22.43 -11.88 -13.29
CA SER A 35 21.22 -11.05 -13.36
C SER A 35 20.01 -11.95 -13.60
N ILE A 36 19.02 -11.87 -12.72
CA ILE A 36 17.80 -12.67 -12.80
C ILE A 36 16.64 -11.72 -13.06
N THR A 37 16.02 -11.80 -14.24
CA THR A 37 14.90 -10.94 -14.63
C THR A 37 13.57 -11.44 -14.08
N ASP A 38 12.55 -10.58 -14.17
CA ASP A 38 11.16 -10.88 -13.81
C ASP A 38 10.97 -11.28 -12.35
N VAL A 39 11.87 -10.78 -11.48
CA VAL A 39 11.85 -11.00 -10.04
C VAL A 39 10.99 -9.94 -9.37
N ASP A 40 10.19 -10.35 -8.39
CA ASP A 40 9.42 -9.44 -7.55
C ASP A 40 10.35 -8.57 -6.68
N LEU A 41 9.83 -7.45 -6.17
CA LEU A 41 10.62 -6.39 -5.53
C LEU A 41 11.50 -6.85 -4.35
N HIS A 42 11.08 -7.91 -3.65
CA HIS A 42 11.71 -8.36 -2.41
C HIS A 42 12.25 -9.79 -2.52
N HIS A 43 13.35 -10.02 -1.82
CA HIS A 43 13.99 -11.31 -1.63
C HIS A 43 14.34 -11.53 -0.16
N SER A 44 14.63 -12.78 0.21
CA SER A 44 14.90 -13.17 1.58
C SER A 44 16.32 -12.80 2.02
N PRO A 45 16.53 -12.60 3.34
CA PRO A 45 17.84 -12.82 3.94
C PRO A 45 18.34 -14.21 3.57
N ALA A 46 19.64 -14.32 3.35
CA ALA A 46 20.23 -15.60 3.00
C ALA A 46 20.17 -16.58 4.17
N ARG A 47 19.98 -17.85 3.85
CA ARG A 47 20.06 -18.94 4.82
C ARG A 47 20.57 -20.19 4.12
N ASP A 48 21.51 -20.88 4.76
CA ASP A 48 22.10 -22.12 4.26
C ASP A 48 22.61 -21.99 2.81
N GLY A 49 23.25 -20.84 2.54
CA GLY A 49 23.80 -20.52 1.22
C GLY A 49 22.76 -20.20 0.14
N ARG A 50 21.48 -19.99 0.50
CA ARG A 50 20.41 -19.69 -0.46
C ARG A 50 19.70 -18.38 -0.18
N VAL A 51 19.28 -17.70 -1.24
CA VAL A 51 18.41 -16.52 -1.22
C VAL A 51 17.12 -16.87 -1.94
N TRP A 52 15.98 -16.55 -1.35
CA TRP A 52 14.66 -16.87 -1.87
C TRP A 52 13.97 -15.63 -2.42
N PHE A 53 13.28 -15.76 -3.54
CA PHE A 53 12.60 -14.66 -4.21
C PHE A 53 11.44 -15.19 -5.05
N VAL A 54 10.51 -14.33 -5.44
CA VAL A 54 9.44 -14.72 -6.36
C VAL A 54 9.81 -14.28 -7.77
N LYS A 55 9.59 -15.18 -8.72
CA LYS A 55 9.70 -14.95 -10.17
C LYS A 55 8.53 -15.66 -10.84
N ASP A 56 7.83 -14.98 -11.74
CA ASP A 56 6.65 -15.52 -12.45
C ASP A 56 5.60 -16.13 -11.51
N GLY A 57 5.41 -15.50 -10.33
CA GLY A 57 4.47 -15.96 -9.31
C GLY A 57 4.84 -17.26 -8.58
N LEU A 58 6.04 -17.79 -8.80
CA LEU A 58 6.59 -18.95 -8.10
C LEU A 58 7.75 -18.55 -7.21
N LEU A 59 7.84 -19.18 -6.03
CA LEU A 59 9.01 -19.04 -5.17
C LEU A 59 10.18 -19.80 -5.80
N HIS A 60 11.31 -19.11 -5.94
CA HIS A 60 12.59 -19.60 -6.42
C HIS A 60 13.65 -19.45 -5.33
N SER A 61 14.71 -20.26 -5.43
CA SER A 61 15.96 -20.05 -4.69
C SER A 61 17.11 -19.78 -5.63
N TYR A 62 18.05 -18.93 -5.20
CA TYR A 62 19.38 -18.80 -5.75
C TYR A 62 20.37 -19.43 -4.78
N ASP A 63 21.14 -20.40 -5.26
CA ASP A 63 22.22 -21.02 -4.51
C ASP A 63 23.53 -20.26 -4.73
N VAL A 64 24.09 -19.72 -3.65
CA VAL A 64 25.25 -18.81 -3.69
C VAL A 64 26.53 -19.53 -4.14
N ALA A 65 26.66 -20.82 -3.86
CA ALA A 65 27.86 -21.58 -4.20
C ALA A 65 27.86 -22.01 -5.67
N THR A 66 26.73 -22.55 -6.13
CA THR A 66 26.57 -23.12 -7.48
C THR A 66 26.06 -22.10 -8.50
N LYS A 67 25.57 -20.95 -8.04
CA LYS A 67 24.93 -19.90 -8.85
C LYS A 67 23.64 -20.37 -9.54
N ALA A 68 23.09 -21.50 -9.09
CA ALA A 68 21.89 -22.09 -9.68
C ALA A 68 20.63 -21.37 -9.18
N VAL A 69 19.72 -21.07 -10.11
CA VAL A 69 18.35 -20.67 -9.80
C VAL A 69 17.45 -21.89 -9.89
N GLN A 70 16.70 -22.19 -8.83
CA GLN A 70 15.80 -23.34 -8.75
C GLN A 70 14.40 -22.90 -8.38
N ALA A 71 13.43 -23.23 -9.24
CA ALA A 71 12.01 -23.03 -8.97
C ALA A 71 11.50 -24.06 -7.95
N THR A 72 10.51 -23.66 -7.14
CA THR A 72 9.72 -24.56 -6.31
C THR A 72 8.31 -24.72 -6.85
N THR A 73 7.47 -25.48 -6.15
CA THR A 73 6.03 -25.54 -6.39
C THR A 73 5.24 -24.48 -5.61
N ALA A 74 5.88 -23.72 -4.72
CA ALA A 74 5.20 -22.78 -3.84
C ALA A 74 4.82 -21.48 -4.56
N ARG A 75 3.57 -21.05 -4.37
CA ARG A 75 3.01 -19.82 -4.95
C ARG A 75 2.57 -18.88 -3.84
N PRO A 76 3.37 -17.87 -3.47
CA PRO A 76 3.02 -16.97 -2.36
C PRO A 76 1.68 -16.26 -2.55
N GLY A 77 1.35 -15.87 -3.78
CA GLY A 77 0.08 -15.22 -4.10
C GLY A 77 -0.09 -13.85 -3.43
N LEU A 78 1.03 -13.15 -3.21
CA LEU A 78 1.09 -11.85 -2.57
C LEU A 78 2.28 -11.06 -3.11
N ASP A 79 2.12 -9.73 -3.16
CA ASP A 79 3.21 -8.78 -3.38
C ASP A 79 3.94 -8.61 -2.05
N ALA A 80 5.04 -9.35 -1.90
CA ALA A 80 5.79 -9.40 -0.65
C ALA A 80 6.30 -8.00 -0.32
N THR A 81 6.17 -7.56 0.93
CA THR A 81 6.82 -6.33 1.44
C THR A 81 8.12 -6.62 2.18
N GLY A 82 8.39 -7.90 2.45
CA GLY A 82 9.59 -8.37 3.09
C GLY A 82 9.52 -9.84 3.47
N TYR A 83 10.69 -10.41 3.69
CA TYR A 83 10.89 -11.80 4.08
C TYR A 83 11.74 -11.87 5.35
N THR A 84 11.50 -12.89 6.18
CA THR A 84 12.35 -13.23 7.32
C THR A 84 12.32 -14.73 7.59
N TRP A 85 13.15 -15.18 8.52
CA TRP A 85 13.22 -16.57 8.95
C TRP A 85 12.66 -16.74 10.36
N PHE A 86 11.84 -17.77 10.56
CA PHE A 86 11.36 -18.19 11.87
C PHE A 86 11.40 -19.71 11.98
N ASN A 87 12.23 -20.24 12.88
CA ASN A 87 12.38 -21.68 13.13
C ASN A 87 12.52 -22.53 11.85
N GLY A 88 13.43 -22.17 10.95
CA GLY A 88 13.64 -22.91 9.68
C GLY A 88 12.64 -22.58 8.57
N THR A 89 11.55 -21.89 8.88
CA THR A 89 10.51 -21.52 7.93
C THR A 89 10.77 -20.11 7.38
N LEU A 90 10.75 -19.97 6.06
CA LEU A 90 10.71 -18.68 5.39
C LEU A 90 9.32 -18.08 5.57
N VAL A 91 9.24 -16.85 6.05
CA VAL A 91 7.99 -16.13 6.28
C VAL A 91 7.99 -14.84 5.49
N SER A 92 6.88 -14.53 4.83
CA SER A 92 6.64 -13.27 4.13
C SER A 92 5.30 -12.69 4.54
N ILE A 93 5.20 -11.38 4.55
CA ILE A 93 3.93 -10.66 4.57
C ILE A 93 3.84 -9.77 3.33
N GLY A 94 2.63 -9.53 2.84
CA GLY A 94 2.45 -8.69 1.67
C GLY A 94 0.99 -8.44 1.34
N ALA A 95 0.77 -7.59 0.34
CA ALA A 95 -0.55 -7.28 -0.16
C ALA A 95 -1.01 -8.36 -1.15
N SER A 96 -2.32 -8.59 -1.20
CA SER A 96 -3.00 -9.38 -2.22
C SER A 96 -4.36 -8.77 -2.50
N ILE A 97 -5.03 -9.24 -3.55
CA ILE A 97 -6.33 -8.71 -3.95
C ILE A 97 -7.41 -8.88 -2.86
N ASP A 98 -7.29 -9.90 -2.02
CA ASP A 98 -8.20 -10.20 -0.91
C ASP A 98 -7.72 -9.70 0.46
N GLY A 99 -6.65 -8.90 0.48
CA GLY A 99 -6.12 -8.25 1.68
C GLY A 99 -4.67 -8.62 1.98
N THR A 100 -4.25 -8.35 3.22
CA THR A 100 -2.89 -8.69 3.66
C THR A 100 -2.76 -10.20 3.86
N ARG A 101 -1.75 -10.81 3.25
CA ARG A 101 -1.47 -12.25 3.39
C ARG A 101 -0.15 -12.49 4.11
N ILE A 102 -0.11 -13.58 4.86
CA ILE A 102 1.13 -14.19 5.35
C ILE A 102 1.41 -15.45 4.55
N PHE A 103 2.64 -15.57 4.05
CA PHE A 103 3.16 -16.76 3.38
C PHE A 103 4.21 -17.42 4.27
N LYS A 104 4.20 -18.75 4.30
CA LYS A 104 5.18 -19.58 5.01
C LYS A 104 5.64 -20.70 4.09
N TYR A 105 6.95 -20.95 4.06
CA TYR A 105 7.56 -22.03 3.28
C TYR A 105 8.66 -22.72 4.09
N ASN A 106 8.61 -24.04 4.19
CA ASN A 106 9.67 -24.85 4.78
C ASN A 106 10.54 -25.42 3.64
N PRO A 107 11.81 -25.01 3.53
CA PRO A 107 12.71 -25.48 2.47
C PRO A 107 13.13 -26.94 2.61
N GLU A 108 13.06 -27.54 3.80
CA GLU A 108 13.44 -28.93 4.03
C GLU A 108 12.36 -29.90 3.51
N THR A 109 11.10 -29.54 3.68
CA THR A 109 9.95 -30.40 3.31
C THR A 109 9.26 -29.93 2.02
N GLY A 110 9.51 -28.71 1.58
CA GLY A 110 8.77 -28.05 0.49
C GLY A 110 7.35 -27.63 0.87
N ALA A 111 6.91 -27.88 2.11
CA ALA A 111 5.56 -27.54 2.57
C ALA A 111 5.37 -26.03 2.67
N TRP A 112 4.20 -25.53 2.27
CA TRP A 112 3.89 -24.11 2.30
C TRP A 112 2.43 -23.78 2.59
N THR A 113 2.19 -22.56 3.06
CA THR A 113 0.86 -21.98 3.24
C THR A 113 0.87 -20.51 2.84
N SER A 114 -0.25 -20.02 2.30
CA SER A 114 -0.52 -18.59 2.10
C SER A 114 -1.93 -18.32 2.59
N ARG A 115 -2.09 -17.38 3.53
CA ARG A 115 -3.38 -17.11 4.18
C ARG A 115 -3.58 -15.62 4.39
N VAL A 116 -4.82 -15.16 4.23
CA VAL A 116 -5.24 -13.81 4.62
C VAL A 116 -5.08 -13.67 6.14
N VAL A 117 -4.56 -12.53 6.57
CA VAL A 117 -4.49 -12.13 7.97
C VAL A 117 -5.78 -11.36 8.29
N PRO A 118 -6.74 -11.94 9.04
CA PRO A 118 -7.98 -11.26 9.34
C PRO A 118 -7.76 -10.07 10.27
N GLY A 119 -8.61 -9.05 10.13
CA GLY A 119 -8.57 -7.87 11.00
C GLY A 119 -7.41 -6.90 10.73
N THR A 120 -6.63 -7.09 9.66
CA THR A 120 -5.65 -6.09 9.25
C THR A 120 -6.36 -4.79 8.85
N PRO A 121 -5.99 -3.64 9.44
CA PRO A 121 -6.58 -2.36 9.08
C PRO A 121 -6.41 -2.08 7.59
N VAL A 122 -7.47 -1.59 6.94
CA VAL A 122 -7.37 -1.03 5.61
C VAL A 122 -6.73 0.36 5.76
N LEU A 123 -5.52 0.53 5.25
CA LEU A 123 -4.86 1.82 5.24
C LEU A 123 -5.17 2.55 3.92
N PRO A 124 -5.51 3.84 3.96
CA PRO A 124 -5.63 4.62 2.73
C PRO A 124 -4.28 4.65 1.99
N ALA A 125 -4.32 4.38 0.69
CA ALA A 125 -3.13 4.38 -0.16
C ALA A 125 -2.85 5.78 -0.72
N ALA A 126 -1.57 6.11 -0.91
CA ALA A 126 -1.17 7.34 -1.57
C ALA A 126 -1.48 7.27 -3.06
N ILE A 127 -2.19 8.27 -3.58
CA ILE A 127 -2.31 8.46 -5.02
C ILE A 127 -0.99 9.08 -5.49
N ASN A 128 -0.09 8.25 -6.01
CA ASN A 128 1.23 8.68 -6.46
C ASN A 128 1.22 9.25 -7.88
N ALA A 129 0.19 8.95 -8.67
CA ALA A 129 0.02 9.46 -10.02
C ALA A 129 -1.47 9.56 -10.37
N LEU A 130 -1.79 10.55 -11.20
CA LEU A 130 -3.09 10.70 -11.84
C LEU A 130 -2.84 10.84 -13.34
N GLY A 131 -3.58 10.08 -14.15
CA GLY A 131 -3.55 10.13 -15.60
C GLY A 131 -4.93 10.46 -16.16
N ALA A 132 -4.99 11.26 -17.21
CA ALA A 132 -6.20 11.51 -17.96
C ALA A 132 -6.24 10.55 -19.16
N GLY A 133 -7.41 9.97 -19.43
CA GLY A 133 -7.65 9.23 -20.67
C GLY A 133 -7.60 10.15 -21.90
N PRO A 134 -7.66 9.59 -23.12
CA PRO A 134 -7.69 10.38 -24.37
C PRO A 134 -8.86 11.37 -24.45
N ASP A 135 -9.90 11.17 -23.65
CA ASP A 135 -11.07 12.04 -23.51
C ASP A 135 -10.90 13.14 -22.45
N GLY A 136 -9.71 13.25 -21.84
CA GLY A 136 -9.39 14.23 -20.81
C GLY A 136 -10.03 13.96 -19.44
N LYS A 137 -10.56 12.75 -19.21
CA LYS A 137 -11.18 12.34 -17.95
C LYS A 137 -10.25 11.47 -17.10
N ILE A 138 -10.43 11.54 -15.79
CA ILE A 138 -9.75 10.62 -14.84
C ILE A 138 -10.70 9.50 -14.48
N TYR A 139 -10.17 8.29 -14.50
CA TYR A 139 -10.87 7.08 -14.10
C TYR A 139 -10.22 6.53 -12.83
N SER A 140 -11.03 6.24 -11.82
CA SER A 140 -10.62 5.42 -10.67
C SER A 140 -11.12 3.99 -10.91
N TYR A 141 -10.29 3.01 -10.56
CA TYR A 141 -10.62 1.60 -10.67
C TYR A 141 -10.33 0.91 -9.34
N ALA A 142 -11.33 0.23 -8.77
CA ALA A 142 -11.12 -0.70 -7.69
C ALA A 142 -10.84 -2.09 -8.28
N PRO A 143 -9.79 -2.82 -7.81
CA PRO A 143 -9.54 -4.18 -8.25
C PRO A 143 -10.78 -5.08 -8.07
N GLY A 144 -11.29 -5.65 -9.18
CA GLY A 144 -12.44 -6.56 -9.18
C GLY A 144 -13.72 -5.98 -9.81
N ASP A 145 -13.75 -4.68 -10.11
CA ASP A 145 -14.87 -4.06 -10.82
C ASP A 145 -14.86 -4.37 -12.33
N ALA A 146 -16.02 -4.23 -12.98
CA ALA A 146 -16.14 -4.44 -14.43
C ALA A 146 -15.46 -3.32 -15.25
N TRP A 147 -14.90 -3.68 -16.41
CA TRP A 147 -14.40 -2.74 -17.41
C TRP A 147 -15.48 -2.42 -18.47
N PRO A 148 -15.64 -1.17 -18.95
CA PRO A 148 -14.90 0.03 -18.54
C PRO A 148 -15.24 0.44 -17.10
N PRO A 149 -14.29 1.05 -16.36
CA PRO A 149 -14.50 1.43 -14.98
C PRO A 149 -15.68 2.39 -14.94
N LYS A 150 -16.51 2.24 -13.91
CA LYS A 150 -17.63 3.14 -13.69
C LYS A 150 -17.08 4.58 -13.62
N LEU A 151 -17.57 5.43 -14.52
CA LEU A 151 -17.30 6.86 -14.46
C LEU A 151 -17.97 7.40 -13.19
N GLU A 152 -17.21 7.49 -12.10
CA GLU A 152 -17.73 7.96 -10.82
C GLU A 152 -17.92 9.48 -10.76
N TYR A 153 -17.50 10.22 -11.80
CA TYR A 153 -17.50 11.68 -11.72
C TYR A 153 -17.95 12.40 -13.00
N THR A 154 -19.15 12.97 -12.92
CA THR A 154 -19.63 14.11 -13.73
C THR A 154 -19.71 15.30 -12.77
N GLY A 155 -18.97 16.38 -13.03
CA GLY A 155 -18.91 17.54 -12.14
C GLY A 155 -20.29 18.03 -11.68
N GLY A 156 -20.58 17.87 -10.39
CA GLY A 156 -21.84 18.23 -9.75
C GLY A 156 -21.64 18.56 -8.26
N SER A 157 -22.46 19.47 -7.73
CA SER A 157 -22.28 20.26 -6.49
C SER A 157 -21.85 19.51 -5.22
N ALA A 158 -20.88 20.08 -4.49
CA ALA A 158 -20.46 19.62 -3.17
C ALA A 158 -21.46 20.03 -2.07
N GLY A 159 -21.73 19.12 -1.11
CA GLY A 159 -22.55 19.39 0.07
C GLY A 159 -21.80 20.11 1.20
N ASN A 160 -22.55 20.87 2.01
CA ASN A 160 -22.06 21.80 3.04
C ASN A 160 -21.55 21.15 4.35
N LYS A 161 -20.75 20.09 4.32
CA LYS A 161 -20.25 19.46 5.57
C LYS A 161 -18.74 19.30 5.60
N ALA A 162 -18.05 20.38 5.96
CA ALA A 162 -16.69 20.38 6.49
C ALA A 162 -16.70 21.19 7.80
N HIS A 163 -17.28 20.64 8.87
CA HIS A 163 -17.42 21.34 10.17
C HIS A 163 -16.44 20.87 11.26
N ASP A 164 -15.50 19.97 10.95
CA ASP A 164 -14.67 19.33 11.98
C ASP A 164 -13.24 19.89 12.04
N CYS A 165 -13.05 21.20 11.85
CA CYS A 165 -11.79 21.90 12.13
C CYS A 165 -12.10 23.30 12.65
N GLU A 166 -12.19 23.44 13.98
CA GLU A 166 -12.29 24.77 14.60
C GLU A 166 -11.15 25.70 14.11
N PRO A 167 -11.44 26.98 13.81
CA PRO A 167 -10.43 27.95 13.41
C PRO A 167 -9.28 28.00 14.43
N GLY A 168 -8.04 27.79 13.98
CA GLY A 168 -6.82 28.03 14.77
C GLY A 168 -6.31 26.87 15.65
N GLN A 169 -6.91 25.68 15.62
CA GLN A 169 -6.54 24.56 16.51
C GLN A 169 -6.03 23.29 15.80
N GLY A 170 -5.85 23.30 14.48
CA GLY A 170 -5.30 22.16 13.72
C GLY A 170 -3.85 22.38 13.27
N PRO A 171 -3.09 21.32 12.94
CA PRO A 171 -1.81 21.45 12.22
C PRO A 171 -2.01 22.28 10.93
N PRO A 172 -0.95 22.82 10.29
CA PRO A 172 -1.09 23.68 9.12
C PRO A 172 -2.00 23.08 8.02
N PRO A 173 -2.66 23.92 7.19
CA PRO A 173 -3.55 23.47 6.12
C PRO A 173 -2.85 22.49 5.17
N GLN A 174 -3.68 21.64 4.55
CA GLN A 174 -3.31 20.49 3.72
C GLN A 174 -2.06 20.73 2.86
N ASP A 175 -0.96 20.09 3.25
CA ASP A 175 0.36 20.38 2.69
C ASP A 175 0.54 19.66 1.34
N ARG A 176 0.65 20.47 0.29
CA ARG A 176 1.10 20.21 -1.10
C ARG A 176 0.41 19.07 -1.87
N PRO A 177 -0.13 19.35 -3.07
CA PRO A 177 -0.52 18.28 -3.99
C PRO A 177 0.72 17.50 -4.45
N TYR A 178 0.65 16.17 -4.37
CA TYR A 178 1.72 15.23 -4.74
C TYR A 178 1.59 14.76 -6.19
N ALA A 179 0.35 14.71 -6.68
CA ALA A 179 0.03 14.50 -8.09
C ALA A 179 -0.90 15.61 -8.56
N LEU A 180 -0.63 16.17 -9.74
CA LEU A 180 -1.45 17.18 -10.40
C LEU A 180 -1.69 16.75 -11.83
N ILE A 181 -2.91 16.91 -12.32
CA ILE A 181 -3.19 16.77 -13.75
C ILE A 181 -4.30 17.72 -14.18
N GLY A 182 -4.11 18.36 -15.32
CA GLY A 182 -5.14 19.14 -16.00
C GLY A 182 -6.14 18.21 -16.69
N GLY A 183 -7.42 18.47 -16.48
CA GLY A 183 -8.52 17.89 -17.23
C GLY A 183 -9.10 18.87 -18.25
N SER A 184 -10.13 18.43 -18.95
CA SER A 184 -10.88 19.29 -19.88
C SER A 184 -11.59 20.45 -19.14
N TYR A 185 -11.87 21.53 -19.89
CA TYR A 185 -12.67 22.68 -19.42
C TYR A 185 -12.14 23.39 -18.17
N GLY A 186 -10.81 23.57 -18.08
CA GLY A 186 -10.19 24.30 -16.97
C GLY A 186 -10.21 23.54 -15.65
N THR A 187 -10.37 22.20 -15.68
CA THR A 187 -10.38 21.36 -14.47
C THR A 187 -8.94 20.99 -14.08
N VAL A 188 -8.61 21.00 -12.79
CA VAL A 188 -7.35 20.51 -12.23
C VAL A 188 -7.67 19.50 -11.15
N TYR A 189 -7.06 18.33 -11.24
CA TYR A 189 -7.15 17.27 -10.25
C TYR A 189 -5.87 17.22 -9.45
N MET A 190 -6.00 17.12 -8.12
CA MET A 190 -4.88 17.17 -7.20
C MET A 190 -4.97 16.03 -6.19
N GLY A 191 -4.02 15.11 -6.22
CA GLY A 191 -3.88 14.06 -5.22
C GLY A 191 -2.96 14.53 -4.08
N THR A 192 -3.34 14.31 -2.82
CA THR A 192 -2.49 14.61 -1.65
C THR A 192 -2.04 13.35 -0.92
N VAL A 193 -0.93 13.43 -0.19
CA VAL A 193 -0.34 12.28 0.52
C VAL A 193 -1.13 11.92 1.80
N PRO A 194 -1.47 10.63 2.01
CA PRO A 194 -2.13 10.16 3.23
C PRO A 194 -1.38 10.39 4.53
N LYS A 195 -0.05 10.28 4.49
CA LYS A 195 0.80 10.25 5.67
C LYS A 195 0.78 11.53 6.51
N TYR A 196 0.48 12.69 5.92
CA TYR A 196 0.49 13.99 6.62
C TYR A 196 -0.59 14.98 6.17
N GLY A 197 -1.43 14.64 5.18
CA GLY A 197 -2.59 15.46 4.84
C GLY A 197 -3.71 15.28 5.87
N LYS A 198 -4.35 16.38 6.29
CA LYS A 198 -5.51 16.40 7.23
C LYS A 198 -6.68 15.45 6.88
N ARG A 199 -6.67 14.85 5.70
CA ARG A 199 -7.76 14.04 5.12
C ARG A 199 -7.32 12.62 4.77
N SER A 200 -6.20 12.14 5.31
CA SER A 200 -5.60 10.84 4.98
C SER A 200 -5.44 10.59 3.49
N GLY A 201 -5.06 11.66 2.78
CA GLY A 201 -4.90 11.66 1.34
C GLY A 201 -6.23 11.96 0.68
N ALA A 202 -6.24 12.91 -0.24
CA ALA A 202 -7.46 13.38 -0.85
C ALA A 202 -7.26 13.59 -2.34
N LEU A 203 -8.30 13.32 -3.11
CA LEU A 203 -8.43 13.82 -4.46
C LEU A 203 -9.22 15.13 -4.39
N THR A 204 -8.59 16.23 -4.77
CA THR A 204 -9.22 17.55 -4.90
C THR A 204 -9.45 17.85 -6.36
N VAL A 205 -10.64 18.33 -6.70
CA VAL A 205 -10.99 18.81 -8.03
C VAL A 205 -11.23 20.31 -7.95
N TRP A 206 -10.43 21.07 -8.69
CA TRP A 206 -10.62 22.50 -8.90
C TRP A 206 -11.07 22.73 -10.34
N LYS A 207 -11.92 23.72 -10.57
CA LYS A 207 -12.35 24.11 -11.92
C LYS A 207 -12.31 25.62 -12.04
N ASP A 208 -11.65 26.11 -13.08
CA ASP A 208 -11.51 27.53 -13.35
C ASP A 208 -12.88 28.22 -13.48
N GLY A 209 -12.99 29.43 -12.95
CA GLY A 209 -14.23 30.20 -12.89
C GLY A 209 -15.30 29.69 -11.90
N THR A 210 -15.03 28.65 -11.11
CA THR A 210 -15.93 28.21 -10.04
C THR A 210 -15.36 28.51 -8.65
N ALA A 211 -16.17 29.12 -7.79
CA ALA A 211 -15.78 29.43 -6.40
C ALA A 211 -15.66 28.18 -5.51
N ASN A 212 -16.02 26.99 -6.01
CA ASN A 212 -16.17 25.77 -5.23
C ASN A 212 -15.07 24.76 -5.55
N GLN A 213 -14.26 24.41 -4.55
CA GLN A 213 -13.36 23.26 -4.59
C GLN A 213 -14.10 22.01 -4.14
N GLN A 214 -13.93 20.88 -4.83
CA GLN A 214 -14.41 19.58 -4.35
C GLN A 214 -13.26 18.81 -3.74
N VAL A 215 -13.41 18.31 -2.50
CA VAL A 215 -12.34 17.59 -1.80
C VAL A 215 -12.87 16.27 -1.25
N HIS A 216 -12.38 15.15 -1.79
CA HIS A 216 -12.75 13.79 -1.39
C HIS A 216 -11.71 13.23 -0.42
N GLN A 217 -12.13 12.82 0.78
CA GLN A 217 -11.22 12.35 1.85
C GLN A 217 -11.01 10.84 1.79
N GLY A 218 -9.82 10.37 2.17
CA GLY A 218 -9.60 8.98 2.56
C GLY A 218 -10.35 8.65 3.86
N ASN A 219 -10.79 7.39 4.00
CA ASN A 219 -11.77 6.95 5.01
C ASN A 219 -11.35 7.05 6.50
N ASP A 220 -10.20 7.61 6.85
CA ASP A 220 -9.70 7.61 8.24
C ASP A 220 -10.38 8.64 9.16
N CYS A 221 -10.87 9.77 8.64
CA CYS A 221 -11.50 10.79 9.49
C CYS A 221 -12.79 10.28 10.18
N LEU A 222 -13.45 9.26 9.64
CA LEU A 222 -14.65 8.66 10.24
C LEU A 222 -14.34 7.76 11.44
N ALA A 223 -13.12 7.22 11.54
CA ALA A 223 -12.76 6.28 12.60
C ALA A 223 -12.50 6.95 13.96
N HIS A 224 -12.24 8.26 14.00
CA HIS A 224 -12.00 8.98 15.26
C HIS A 224 -13.28 9.31 16.05
N ARG A 225 -14.45 9.38 15.41
CA ARG A 225 -15.73 9.63 16.10
C ARG A 225 -16.26 8.42 16.88
N ALA A 226 -15.91 7.20 16.49
CA ALA A 226 -16.41 5.99 17.14
C ALA A 226 -15.80 5.72 18.54
N ARG A 227 -14.69 6.39 18.91
CA ARG A 227 -13.98 6.14 20.18
C ARG A 227 -14.29 7.14 21.31
N HIS A 228 -15.08 8.18 21.05
CA HIS A 228 -15.43 9.20 22.04
C HIS A 228 -16.94 9.45 22.15
N GLY A 229 -17.73 8.38 22.20
CA GLY A 229 -19.09 8.46 22.71
C GLY A 229 -19.06 8.84 24.19
N ARG A 230 -19.26 10.13 24.49
CA ARG A 230 -19.67 10.58 25.83
C ARG A 230 -21.05 9.98 26.13
N PRO A 231 -21.29 9.43 27.33
CA PRO A 231 -22.64 9.09 27.75
C PRO A 231 -23.34 10.40 28.16
N ASP A 232 -24.30 10.84 27.36
CA ASP A 232 -25.24 11.88 27.78
C ASP A 232 -26.12 11.31 28.90
N GLY A 233 -25.97 11.88 30.10
CA GLY A 233 -26.77 11.59 31.27
C GLY A 233 -28.20 12.08 31.09
N GLY A 234 -29.10 11.17 30.71
CA GLY A 234 -30.54 11.36 30.86
C GLY A 234 -30.98 10.94 32.27
N GLN A 235 -31.20 11.92 33.16
CA GLN A 235 -31.88 11.69 34.44
C GLN A 235 -33.33 11.24 34.19
N VAL A 236 -33.66 10.02 34.61
CA VAL A 236 -35.04 9.56 34.78
C VAL A 236 -35.57 10.16 36.08
N ARG A 237 -36.55 11.06 36.00
CA ARG A 237 -37.30 11.54 37.17
C ARG A 237 -38.26 10.45 37.66
N GLN A 238 -38.08 9.97 38.88
CA GLN A 238 -39.10 9.20 39.61
C GLN A 238 -40.19 10.13 40.15
N PRO A 239 -41.48 9.73 40.16
CA PRO A 239 -42.52 10.44 40.88
C PRO A 239 -42.54 10.06 42.37
N LEU A 240 -42.54 11.07 43.24
CA LEU A 240 -42.76 10.96 44.68
C LEU A 240 -44.23 10.61 44.98
N LEU A 241 -44.46 9.54 45.73
CA LEU A 241 -45.73 9.27 46.40
C LEU A 241 -45.75 9.98 47.77
N PRO A 242 -46.89 10.56 48.21
CA PRO A 242 -46.98 11.26 49.47
C PRO A 242 -47.17 10.29 50.65
N HIS A 243 -46.47 10.57 51.75
CA HIS A 243 -46.74 9.95 53.05
C HIS A 243 -48.02 10.52 53.67
N ARG A 244 -48.89 9.62 54.13
CA ARG A 244 -49.61 9.73 55.41
C ARG A 244 -49.36 8.45 56.19
#